data_AF-A0A2G2VM75-F1
#
_entry.id   AF-A0A2G2VM75-F1
#
_cell.length_a   1.000
_cell.length_b   1.000
_cell.length_c   1.000
_cell.angle_alpha   90.00
_cell.angle_beta   90.00
_cell.angle_gamma   90.00
#
_symmetry.space_group_name_H-M   'P 1'
#
loop_
_entity.id
_entity.type
_entity.pdbx_description
1 polymer ?
#
loop_
_entity_poly.entity_id
_entity_poly.type
_entity_poly.pdbx_seq_one_letter_code
_entity_poly.pdbx_strand_id
1 'polypeptide(L)'
;MSGMPTLYNIRRHKPYQNYLVSEFLNDVEVKRALGVNETIVFEVCSKVVRKALHEDLMKSVKYMVEFLVKNTKVLLYEGQLDLRVGLVSTEAWVKRMKWEGIDKFLEADRKIWTVNGELAGYVQKWGNLSHVVVLNSGHLVPHDQPLNSQAMIEDWVLEKGLFANHHIENLSTSLSNITGDDHVIALNNVNQAFPPKQSQNGSKLIRMEDVNVNENTPTPRR
;
A
#
# COMPACT_ATOMS: atom_id res chain seq x y z
N MET A 1 -4.46 25.49 17.30
CA MET A 1 -5.02 24.48 16.38
C MET A 1 -6.52 24.64 16.39
N SER A 2 -7.16 24.87 15.24
CA SER A 2 -8.60 25.18 15.12
C SER A 2 -9.55 23.99 15.35
N GLY A 3 -9.07 22.87 15.90
CA GLY A 3 -9.88 21.66 16.14
C GLY A 3 -10.40 20.97 14.86
N MET A 4 -10.04 21.43 13.67
CA MET A 4 -10.52 20.85 12.41
C MET A 4 -9.74 19.57 12.03
N PRO A 5 -10.43 18.53 11.54
CA PRO A 5 -9.78 17.37 10.94
C PRO A 5 -8.88 17.73 9.75
N THR A 6 -7.88 16.90 9.49
CA THR A 6 -7.07 17.00 8.27
C THR A 6 -7.82 16.45 7.06
N LEU A 7 -7.56 17.01 5.87
CA LEU A 7 -8.11 16.46 4.62
C LEU A 7 -7.63 15.04 4.30
N TYR A 8 -6.49 14.63 4.86
CA TYR A 8 -5.92 13.31 4.60
C TYR A 8 -6.48 12.22 5.51
N ASN A 9 -7.02 12.58 6.67
CA ASN A 9 -7.63 11.61 7.58
C ASN A 9 -8.59 12.37 8.51
N ILE A 10 -9.89 12.06 8.41
CA ILE A 10 -10.94 12.73 9.19
C ILE A 10 -10.86 12.51 10.70
N ARG A 11 -10.05 11.55 11.17
CA ARG A 11 -9.79 11.31 12.60
C ARG A 11 -8.54 12.03 13.11
N ARG A 12 -7.71 12.59 12.23
CA ARG A 12 -6.48 13.29 12.61
C ARG A 12 -6.73 14.78 12.69
N HIS A 13 -6.22 15.41 13.75
CA HIS A 13 -6.23 16.86 13.97
C HIS A 13 -4.84 17.50 13.79
N LYS A 14 -3.83 16.67 13.53
CA LYS A 14 -2.45 17.08 13.23
C LYS A 14 -2.03 16.43 11.91
N PRO A 15 -1.31 17.14 11.03
CA PRO A 15 -0.80 16.59 9.78
C PRO A 15 0.22 15.46 10.06
N TYR A 16 0.49 14.66 9.03
CA TYR A 16 1.61 13.71 9.05
C TYR A 16 2.94 14.43 9.24
N GLN A 17 3.88 13.82 9.97
CA GLN A 17 5.18 14.42 10.32
C GLN A 17 6.20 14.26 9.18
N ASN A 18 5.86 14.70 7.98
CA ASN A 18 6.74 14.62 6.80
C ASN A 18 7.99 15.51 6.90
N TYR A 19 8.02 16.47 7.82
CA TYR A 19 9.20 17.31 8.08
C TYR A 19 10.39 16.48 8.56
N LEU A 20 10.17 15.39 9.30
CA LEU A 20 11.23 14.49 9.78
C LEU A 20 12.02 13.87 8.61
N VAL A 21 11.31 13.51 7.53
CA VAL A 21 11.94 13.02 6.30
C VAL A 21 12.77 14.12 5.64
N SER A 22 12.28 15.37 5.68
CA SER A 22 13.01 16.50 5.09
C SER A 22 14.25 16.86 5.87
N GLU A 23 14.21 16.81 7.20
CA GLU A 23 15.39 17.00 8.05
C GLU A 23 16.42 15.92 7.79
N PHE A 24 16.00 14.64 7.81
CA PHE A 24 16.88 13.51 7.54
C PHE A 24 17.54 13.58 6.15
N LEU A 25 16.76 13.83 5.09
CA LEU A 25 17.29 13.88 3.73
C LEU A 25 18.08 15.17 3.43
N ASN A 26 18.02 16.18 4.30
CA ASN A 26 18.85 17.37 4.19
C ASN A 26 20.16 17.31 4.97
N ASP A 27 20.33 16.31 5.85
CA ASP A 27 21.58 16.05 6.54
C ASP A 27 22.72 15.75 5.55
N VAL A 28 23.89 16.35 5.80
CA VAL A 28 25.03 16.28 4.89
C VAL A 28 25.62 14.86 4.83
N GLU A 29 25.68 14.16 5.96
CA GLU A 29 26.19 12.79 5.99
C GLU A 29 25.23 11.83 5.28
N VAL A 30 23.92 12.03 5.44
CA VAL A 30 22.90 11.30 4.67
C VAL A 30 23.03 11.56 3.18
N LYS A 31 23.18 12.83 2.76
CA LYS A 31 23.39 13.19 1.35
C LYS A 31 24.66 12.56 0.77
N ARG A 32 25.75 12.58 1.53
CA ARG A 32 27.02 11.95 1.14
C ARG A 32 26.87 10.44 1.01
N ALA A 33 26.18 9.79 1.95
CA ALA A 33 25.90 8.35 1.91
C ALA A 33 25.02 7.95 0.72
N LEU A 34 24.07 8.80 0.33
CA LEU A 34 23.23 8.60 -0.86
C LEU A 34 23.93 8.99 -2.18
N GLY A 35 25.12 9.59 -2.12
CA GLY A 35 25.87 10.03 -3.29
C GLY A 35 25.24 11.21 -4.04
N VAL A 36 24.43 12.01 -3.37
CA VAL A 36 23.78 13.19 -3.98
C VAL A 36 24.58 14.46 -3.69
N ASN A 37 24.40 15.48 -4.53
CA ASN A 37 25.06 16.77 -4.33
C ASN A 37 24.58 17.43 -3.02
N GLU A 38 25.52 17.71 -2.11
CA GLU A 38 25.27 18.28 -0.78
C GLU A 38 24.51 19.62 -0.82
N THR A 39 24.67 20.38 -1.92
CA THR A 39 24.04 21.70 -2.12
C THR A 39 22.55 21.63 -2.46
N ILE A 40 22.04 20.48 -2.88
CA ILE A 40 20.62 20.33 -3.23
C ILE A 40 19.79 20.28 -1.95
N VAL A 41 18.74 21.10 -1.88
CA VAL A 41 17.77 21.06 -0.78
C VAL A 41 16.64 20.11 -1.15
N PHE A 42 16.42 19.09 -0.33
CA PHE A 42 15.27 18.23 -0.46
C PHE A 42 14.01 18.96 0.04
N GLU A 43 12.97 18.95 -0.79
CA GLU A 43 11.62 19.37 -0.43
C GLU A 43 10.64 18.22 -0.73
N VAL A 44 9.68 17.96 0.17
CA VAL A 44 8.68 16.89 -0.01
C VAL A 44 7.87 17.08 -1.30
N CYS A 45 7.54 18.34 -1.66
CA CYS A 45 6.78 18.67 -2.86
C CYS A 45 7.27 19.99 -3.48
N SER A 46 7.66 19.97 -4.76
CA SER A 46 8.07 21.18 -5.49
C SER A 46 6.88 22.06 -5.87
N LYS A 47 6.89 23.32 -5.41
CA LYS A 47 5.89 24.33 -5.81
C LYS A 47 5.98 24.70 -7.29
N VAL A 48 7.19 24.66 -7.86
CA VAL A 48 7.44 25.00 -9.27
C VAL A 48 6.79 23.96 -10.18
N VAL A 49 7.02 22.67 -9.90
CA VAL A 49 6.38 21.57 -10.65
C VAL A 49 4.86 21.62 -10.52
N ARG A 50 4.34 21.83 -9.30
CA ARG A 50 2.89 21.98 -9.07
C ARG A 50 2.28 23.11 -9.90
N LYS A 51 2.99 24.24 -10.05
CA LYS A 51 2.52 25.36 -10.88
C LYS A 51 2.55 25.00 -12.36
N ALA A 52 3.61 24.35 -12.82
CA ALA A 52 3.77 23.95 -14.22
C ALA A 52 2.69 22.96 -14.67
N LEU A 53 2.28 22.04 -13.80
CA LEU A 53 1.27 21.01 -14.08
C LEU A 53 -0.13 21.36 -13.55
N HIS A 54 -0.39 22.63 -13.21
CA HIS A 54 -1.65 23.00 -12.56
C HIS A 54 -2.88 22.70 -13.45
N GLU A 55 -2.77 22.94 -14.76
CA GLU A 55 -3.85 22.73 -15.72
C GLU A 55 -4.17 21.24 -15.97
N ASP A 56 -3.28 20.33 -15.59
CA ASP A 56 -3.49 18.89 -15.75
C ASP A 56 -4.35 18.30 -14.64
N LEU A 57 -4.52 19.00 -13.51
CA LEU A 57 -5.18 18.49 -12.31
C LEU A 57 -6.62 18.02 -12.57
N MET A 58 -7.36 18.71 -13.45
CA MET A 58 -8.75 18.39 -13.76
C MET A 58 -8.93 17.52 -15.02
N LYS A 59 -7.84 17.14 -15.69
CA LYS A 59 -7.90 16.27 -16.88
C LYS A 59 -8.09 14.83 -16.45
N SER A 60 -9.10 14.16 -17.03
CA SER A 60 -9.39 12.77 -16.69
C SER A 60 -8.41 11.80 -17.36
N VAL A 61 -7.80 10.92 -16.56
CA VAL A 61 -7.01 9.77 -17.05
C VAL A 61 -7.81 8.47 -17.09
N LYS A 62 -9.15 8.55 -16.96
CA LYS A 62 -10.04 7.39 -16.88
C LYS A 62 -9.83 6.40 -18.03
N TYR A 63 -9.69 6.89 -19.26
CA TYR A 63 -9.48 6.07 -20.45
C TYR A 63 -8.19 5.22 -20.37
N MET A 64 -7.16 5.69 -19.66
CA MET A 64 -5.92 4.94 -19.47
C MET A 64 -6.15 3.77 -18.51
N VAL A 65 -6.96 3.96 -17.46
CA VAL A 65 -7.31 2.87 -16.54
C VAL A 65 -8.26 1.87 -17.19
N GLU A 66 -9.22 2.34 -18.00
CA GLU A 66 -10.06 1.48 -18.85
C GLU A 66 -9.23 0.63 -19.83
N PHE A 67 -8.14 1.19 -20.37
CA PHE A 67 -7.20 0.44 -21.18
C PHE A 67 -6.42 -0.58 -20.34
N LEU A 68 -5.90 -0.18 -19.17
CA LEU A 68 -5.12 -1.08 -18.32
C LEU A 68 -5.94 -2.27 -17.83
N VAL A 69 -7.15 -2.07 -17.32
CA VAL A 69 -7.98 -3.16 -16.79
C VAL A 69 -8.33 -4.22 -17.84
N LYS A 70 -8.42 -3.84 -19.12
CA LYS A 70 -8.62 -4.79 -20.23
C LYS A 70 -7.41 -5.67 -20.52
N ASN A 71 -6.21 -5.19 -20.19
CA ASN A 71 -4.96 -5.81 -20.63
C ASN A 71 -4.08 -6.34 -19.49
N THR A 72 -4.28 -5.88 -18.26
CA THR A 72 -3.46 -6.24 -17.09
C THR A 72 -4.25 -6.13 -15.79
N LYS A 73 -3.74 -6.79 -14.75
CA LYS A 73 -4.25 -6.66 -13.38
C LYS A 73 -4.08 -5.23 -12.89
N VAL A 74 -5.14 -4.68 -12.30
CA VAL A 74 -5.16 -3.33 -11.70
C VAL A 74 -5.60 -3.46 -10.24
N LEU A 75 -4.74 -2.99 -9.33
CA LEU A 75 -5.08 -2.78 -7.93
C LEU A 75 -5.43 -1.31 -7.72
N LEU A 76 -6.67 -1.05 -7.32
CA LEU A 76 -7.13 0.24 -6.83
C LEU A 76 -7.33 0.11 -5.32
N TYR A 77 -6.65 0.93 -4.52
CA TYR A 77 -6.79 0.89 -3.07
C TYR A 77 -6.87 2.30 -2.49
N GLU A 78 -7.67 2.46 -1.43
CA GLU A 78 -7.70 3.68 -0.64
C GLU A 78 -7.97 3.42 0.84
N GLY A 79 -7.68 4.43 1.66
CA GLY A 79 -8.05 4.44 3.06
C GLY A 79 -9.48 4.93 3.26
N GLN A 80 -10.22 4.24 4.13
CA GLN A 80 -11.61 4.55 4.47
C GLN A 80 -11.85 6.01 4.93
N LEU A 81 -10.84 6.65 5.52
CA LEU A 81 -10.93 7.94 6.21
C LEU A 81 -10.32 9.10 5.41
N ASP A 82 -9.92 8.87 4.16
CA ASP A 82 -9.40 9.93 3.29
C ASP A 82 -10.55 10.82 2.79
N LEU A 83 -10.45 12.13 3.02
CA LEU A 83 -11.42 13.10 2.53
C LEU A 83 -10.98 13.74 1.21
N ARG A 84 -9.70 13.63 0.83
CA ARG A 84 -9.13 14.31 -0.32
C ARG A 84 -9.40 13.56 -1.62
N VAL A 85 -9.17 12.24 -1.65
CA VAL A 85 -9.45 11.34 -2.78
C VAL A 85 -10.12 10.07 -2.27
N GLY A 86 -11.15 10.27 -1.45
CA GLY A 86 -11.79 9.22 -0.67
C GLY A 86 -12.65 8.25 -1.46
N LEU A 87 -13.02 7.17 -0.77
CA LEU A 87 -13.80 6.04 -1.26
C LEU A 87 -15.01 6.44 -2.12
N VAL A 88 -15.82 7.39 -1.65
CA VAL A 88 -17.06 7.80 -2.36
C VAL A 88 -16.75 8.35 -3.76
N SER A 89 -15.68 9.15 -3.88
CA SER A 89 -15.28 9.74 -5.15
C SER A 89 -14.71 8.67 -6.10
N THR A 90 -13.91 7.74 -5.57
CA THR A 90 -13.37 6.61 -6.32
C THR A 90 -14.48 5.69 -6.83
N GLU A 91 -15.42 5.29 -5.98
CA GLU A 91 -16.55 4.43 -6.38
C GLU A 91 -17.41 5.09 -7.46
N ALA A 92 -17.66 6.40 -7.34
CA ALA A 92 -18.39 7.16 -8.36
C ALA A 92 -17.65 7.22 -9.69
N TRP A 93 -16.30 7.31 -9.65
CA TRP A 93 -15.45 7.29 -10.84
C TRP A 93 -15.41 5.88 -11.47
N VAL A 94 -15.25 4.83 -10.68
CA VAL A 94 -15.26 3.43 -11.15
C VAL A 94 -16.56 3.10 -11.88
N LYS A 95 -17.72 3.51 -11.34
CA LYS A 95 -19.04 3.34 -11.98
C LYS A 95 -19.16 3.96 -13.38
N ARG A 96 -18.27 4.90 -13.73
CA ARG A 96 -18.25 5.57 -15.04
C ARG A 96 -17.21 5.00 -15.99
N MET A 97 -16.42 4.01 -15.56
CA MET A 97 -15.46 3.33 -16.42
C MET A 97 -16.17 2.43 -17.43
N LYS A 98 -15.60 2.30 -18.62
CA LYS A 98 -16.11 1.48 -19.73
C LYS A 98 -15.12 0.35 -20.05
N TRP A 99 -15.44 -0.85 -19.56
CA TRP A 99 -14.73 -2.09 -19.89
C TRP A 99 -15.67 -3.28 -19.76
N GLU A 100 -15.35 -4.41 -20.40
CA GLU A 100 -16.29 -5.54 -20.55
C GLU A 100 -16.75 -6.19 -19.23
N GLY A 101 -16.00 -6.01 -18.14
CA GLY A 101 -16.34 -6.57 -16.84
C GLY A 101 -16.95 -5.58 -15.84
N ILE A 102 -17.29 -4.35 -16.24
CA ILE A 102 -17.78 -3.33 -15.31
C ILE A 102 -19.06 -3.75 -14.58
N ASP A 103 -20.05 -4.29 -15.30
CA ASP A 103 -21.33 -4.67 -14.69
C ASP A 103 -21.13 -5.76 -13.64
N LYS A 104 -20.33 -6.78 -14.00
CA LYS A 104 -19.98 -7.87 -13.09
C LYS A 104 -19.12 -7.41 -11.91
N PHE A 105 -18.26 -6.40 -12.11
CA PHE A 105 -17.53 -5.78 -11.02
C PHE A 105 -18.48 -5.07 -10.05
N LEU A 106 -19.46 -4.31 -10.56
CA LEU A 106 -20.43 -3.60 -9.73
C LEU A 106 -21.38 -4.54 -8.98
N GLU A 107 -21.68 -5.70 -9.55
CA GLU A 107 -22.45 -6.78 -8.92
C GLU A 107 -21.62 -7.65 -7.97
N ALA A 108 -20.29 -7.62 -8.05
CA ALA A 108 -19.43 -8.46 -7.23
C ALA A 108 -19.52 -8.08 -5.73
N ASP A 109 -19.66 -9.11 -4.89
CA ASP A 109 -19.69 -8.93 -3.44
C ASP A 109 -18.38 -8.33 -2.91
N ARG A 110 -18.53 -7.45 -1.92
CA ARG A 110 -17.41 -6.96 -1.10
C ARG A 110 -17.06 -8.03 -0.08
N LYS A 111 -15.94 -8.71 -0.28
CA LYS A 111 -15.47 -9.76 0.63
C LYS A 111 -14.71 -9.15 1.80
N ILE A 112 -15.05 -9.58 3.01
CA ILE A 112 -14.33 -9.21 4.24
C ILE A 112 -12.87 -9.68 4.11
N TRP A 113 -11.95 -8.76 4.30
CA TRP A 113 -10.52 -9.02 4.27
C TRP A 113 -9.93 -8.87 5.67
N THR A 114 -9.23 -9.92 6.10
CA THR A 114 -8.57 -9.98 7.39
C THR A 114 -7.08 -10.20 7.22
N VAL A 115 -6.30 -9.66 8.14
CA VAL A 115 -4.86 -9.87 8.25
C VAL A 115 -4.59 -10.29 9.68
N ASN A 116 -3.92 -11.43 9.86
CA ASN A 116 -3.65 -12.01 11.19
C ASN A 116 -4.90 -12.18 12.07
N GLY A 117 -6.05 -12.47 11.46
CA GLY A 117 -7.32 -12.64 12.17
C GLY A 117 -8.04 -11.33 12.54
N GLU A 118 -7.44 -10.17 12.27
CA GLU A 118 -8.06 -8.86 12.49
C GLU A 118 -8.67 -8.32 11.20
N LEU A 119 -9.76 -7.54 11.34
CA LEU A 119 -10.44 -6.91 10.22
C LEU A 119 -9.56 -5.79 9.61
N ALA A 120 -9.05 -6.04 8.40
CA ALA A 120 -8.21 -5.10 7.66
C ALA A 120 -9.04 -4.23 6.69
N GLY A 121 -10.10 -4.81 6.13
CA GLY A 121 -11.10 -4.09 5.35
C GLY A 121 -11.89 -4.97 4.42
N TYR A 122 -12.06 -4.57 3.16
CA TYR A 122 -12.77 -5.39 2.19
C TYR A 122 -12.17 -5.29 0.79
N VAL A 123 -12.38 -6.35 0.02
CA VAL A 123 -11.96 -6.48 -1.38
C VAL A 123 -13.20 -6.70 -2.25
N GLN A 124 -13.39 -5.83 -3.24
CA GLN A 124 -14.33 -6.05 -4.35
C GLN A 124 -13.51 -6.36 -5.60
N LYS A 125 -13.77 -7.49 -6.25
CA LYS A 125 -12.94 -7.97 -7.35
C LYS A 125 -13.77 -8.61 -8.44
N TRP A 126 -13.45 -8.26 -9.68
CA TRP A 126 -13.92 -8.98 -10.86
C TRP A 126 -12.88 -8.91 -11.97
N GLY A 127 -12.56 -10.06 -12.57
CA GLY A 127 -11.52 -10.18 -13.59
C GLY A 127 -10.21 -9.55 -13.13
N ASN A 128 -9.74 -8.57 -13.89
CA ASN A 128 -8.48 -7.87 -13.67
C ASN A 128 -8.55 -6.71 -12.67
N LEU A 129 -9.74 -6.28 -12.24
CA LEU A 129 -9.88 -5.16 -11.31
C LEU A 129 -10.07 -5.66 -9.87
N SER A 130 -9.15 -5.30 -9.00
CA SER A 130 -9.26 -5.44 -7.55
C SER A 130 -9.39 -4.05 -6.91
N HIS A 131 -10.47 -3.81 -6.19
CA HIS A 131 -10.70 -2.60 -5.42
C HIS A 131 -10.66 -2.92 -3.92
N VAL A 132 -9.80 -2.23 -3.17
CA VAL A 132 -9.54 -2.51 -1.76
C VAL A 132 -9.75 -1.27 -0.92
N VAL A 133 -10.61 -1.39 0.08
CA VAL A 133 -10.74 -0.36 1.12
C VAL A 133 -10.05 -0.84 2.37
N VAL A 134 -9.07 -0.06 2.82
CA VAL A 134 -8.35 -0.33 4.06
C VAL A 134 -8.99 0.47 5.19
N LEU A 135 -9.50 -0.24 6.20
CA LEU A 135 -10.16 0.38 7.35
C LEU A 135 -9.16 1.10 8.23
N ASN A 136 -9.66 2.06 9.01
CA ASN A 136 -8.84 2.83 9.96
C ASN A 136 -7.62 3.50 9.32
N SER A 137 -7.74 3.86 8.04
CA SER A 137 -6.66 4.40 7.22
C SER A 137 -7.10 5.64 6.46
N GLY A 138 -6.23 6.64 6.39
CA GLY A 138 -6.43 7.85 5.59
C GLY A 138 -5.74 7.78 4.23
N HIS A 139 -5.32 8.94 3.73
CA HIS A 139 -4.67 9.11 2.42
C HIS A 139 -3.38 8.31 2.26
N LEU A 140 -2.60 8.17 3.35
CA LEU A 140 -1.34 7.44 3.35
C LEU A 140 -1.55 6.05 3.95
N VAL A 141 -2.10 5.14 3.15
CA VAL A 141 -2.48 3.80 3.64
C VAL A 141 -1.33 3.04 4.32
N PRO A 142 -0.11 2.98 3.75
CA PRO A 142 1.00 2.30 4.40
C PRO A 142 1.48 2.97 5.70
N HIS A 143 1.22 4.26 5.87
CA HIS A 143 1.54 4.95 7.12
C HIS A 143 0.53 4.60 8.22
N ASP A 144 -0.76 4.64 7.91
CA ASP A 144 -1.81 4.42 8.92
C ASP A 144 -2.03 2.92 9.21
N GLN A 145 -1.78 2.04 8.23
CA GLN A 145 -2.00 0.60 8.32
C GLN A 145 -0.84 -0.19 7.65
N PRO A 146 0.40 -0.14 8.18
CA PRO A 146 1.57 -0.73 7.53
C PRO A 146 1.45 -2.23 7.30
N LEU A 147 1.03 -3.00 8.33
CA LEU A 147 0.88 -4.45 8.23
C LEU A 147 -0.16 -4.85 7.18
N ASN A 148 -1.31 -4.19 7.18
CA ASN A 148 -2.36 -4.46 6.19
C ASN A 148 -1.90 -4.07 4.80
N SER A 149 -1.20 -2.93 4.64
CA SER A 149 -0.69 -2.50 3.34
C SER A 149 0.33 -3.48 2.75
N GLN A 150 1.19 -4.05 3.59
CA GLN A 150 2.16 -5.07 3.19
C GLN A 150 1.44 -6.35 2.76
N ALA A 151 0.51 -6.86 3.58
CA ALA A 151 -0.27 -8.05 3.24
C ALA A 151 -1.04 -7.85 1.92
N MET A 152 -1.68 -6.69 1.73
CA MET A 152 -2.40 -6.36 0.50
C MET A 152 -1.50 -6.43 -0.74
N ILE A 153 -0.32 -5.80 -0.70
CA ILE A 153 0.56 -5.78 -1.89
C ILE A 153 1.18 -7.16 -2.14
N GLU A 154 1.59 -7.87 -1.08
CA GLU A 154 2.13 -9.23 -1.19
C GLU A 154 1.09 -10.20 -1.76
N ASP A 155 -0.13 -10.20 -1.21
CA ASP A 155 -1.18 -11.09 -1.67
C ASP A 155 -1.66 -10.74 -3.09
N TRP A 156 -1.70 -9.45 -3.46
CA TRP A 156 -2.05 -9.05 -4.82
C TRP A 156 -0.96 -9.44 -5.85
N VAL A 157 0.31 -9.22 -5.53
CA VAL A 157 1.43 -9.57 -6.40
C VAL A 157 1.53 -11.09 -6.55
N LEU A 158 1.43 -11.82 -5.45
CA LEU A 158 1.58 -13.27 -5.39
C LEU A 158 0.27 -14.03 -5.67
N GLU A 159 -0.81 -13.32 -5.96
CA GLU A 159 -2.14 -13.87 -6.26
C GLU A 159 -2.67 -14.83 -5.18
N LYS A 160 -2.62 -14.40 -3.92
CA LYS A 160 -3.06 -15.19 -2.77
C LYS A 160 -4.44 -14.76 -2.27
N GLY A 161 -5.15 -15.71 -1.66
CA GLY A 161 -6.40 -15.46 -0.96
C GLY A 161 -7.44 -14.74 -1.83
N LEU A 162 -7.99 -13.63 -1.32
CA LEU A 162 -9.02 -12.84 -2.01
C LEU A 162 -8.52 -12.18 -3.32
N PHE A 163 -7.21 -12.15 -3.55
CA PHE A 163 -6.62 -11.52 -4.73
C PHE A 163 -6.33 -12.51 -5.86
N ALA A 164 -6.49 -13.81 -5.63
CA ALA A 164 -6.28 -14.85 -6.64
C ALA A 164 -7.28 -14.75 -7.81
N ASN A 165 -6.85 -15.19 -9.00
CA ASN A 165 -7.73 -15.40 -10.15
C ASN A 165 -8.18 -16.86 -10.21
N HIS A 166 -9.37 -17.15 -9.68
CA HIS A 166 -9.94 -18.51 -9.66
C HIS A 166 -10.32 -19.09 -11.04
N HIS A 167 -10.05 -18.39 -12.14
CA HIS A 167 -10.25 -18.96 -13.48
C HIS A 167 -9.36 -20.18 -13.75
N ILE A 168 -8.23 -20.33 -13.06
CA ILE A 168 -7.34 -21.49 -13.23
C ILE A 168 -7.83 -22.72 -12.46
N GLU A 169 -8.50 -22.56 -11.31
CA GLU A 169 -9.04 -23.71 -10.56
C GLU A 169 -10.15 -24.42 -11.35
N ASN A 170 -11.04 -23.68 -12.00
CA ASN A 170 -12.12 -24.29 -12.78
C ASN A 170 -11.64 -24.98 -14.07
N LEU A 171 -10.53 -24.54 -14.67
CA LEU A 171 -9.93 -25.23 -15.83
C LEU A 171 -9.26 -26.54 -15.42
N SER A 172 -8.58 -26.56 -14.27
CA SER A 172 -8.01 -27.78 -13.68
C SER A 172 -9.10 -28.80 -13.34
N THR A 173 -10.15 -28.37 -12.64
CA THR A 173 -11.29 -29.23 -12.28
C THR A 173 -12.11 -29.68 -13.50
N SER A 174 -12.23 -28.84 -14.53
CA SER A 174 -12.87 -29.23 -15.78
C SER A 174 -12.04 -30.25 -16.57
N LEU A 175 -10.71 -30.13 -16.59
CA LEU A 175 -9.84 -31.06 -17.29
C LEU A 175 -9.77 -32.42 -16.57
N SER A 176 -9.68 -32.43 -15.22
CA SER A 176 -9.72 -33.68 -14.44
C SER A 176 -11.04 -34.44 -14.61
N ASN A 177 -12.17 -33.72 -14.70
CA ASN A 177 -13.48 -34.33 -14.93
C ASN A 177 -13.64 -34.88 -16.36
N ILE A 178 -12.85 -34.42 -17.32
CA ILE A 178 -12.88 -34.88 -18.72
C ILE A 178 -11.91 -36.05 -18.93
N THR A 179 -10.74 -36.05 -18.30
CA THR A 179 -9.70 -37.06 -18.54
C THR A 179 -9.80 -38.28 -17.61
N GLY A 180 -10.52 -38.18 -16.49
CA GLY A 180 -10.66 -39.29 -15.53
C GLY A 180 -9.33 -39.73 -14.87
N ASP A 181 -8.27 -38.96 -15.06
CA ASP A 181 -6.91 -39.27 -14.59
C ASP A 181 -6.56 -38.41 -13.37
N ASP A 182 -6.35 -39.06 -12.22
CA ASP A 182 -5.86 -38.48 -10.96
C ASP A 182 -4.41 -37.94 -11.05
N HIS A 183 -3.83 -37.86 -12.25
CA HIS A 183 -2.42 -37.51 -12.48
C HIS A 183 -2.16 -36.03 -12.79
N VAL A 184 -3.18 -35.16 -12.82
CA VAL A 184 -3.02 -33.72 -13.18
C VAL A 184 -2.66 -32.82 -11.97
N ILE A 185 -2.31 -33.40 -10.81
CA ILE A 185 -1.79 -32.62 -9.67
C ILE A 185 -0.26 -32.55 -9.75
N ALA A 186 0.29 -31.76 -10.67
CA ALA A 186 1.74 -31.53 -10.74
C ALA A 186 2.16 -30.15 -11.28
N LEU A 187 1.36 -29.10 -11.08
CA LEU A 187 1.81 -27.72 -11.36
C LEU A 187 1.78 -26.77 -10.15
N ASN A 188 1.36 -27.24 -8.97
CA ASN A 188 1.30 -26.41 -7.76
C ASN A 188 2.48 -26.61 -6.78
N ASN A 189 3.71 -26.78 -7.28
CA ASN A 189 4.87 -26.97 -6.37
C ASN A 189 6.17 -26.24 -6.78
N VAL A 190 6.10 -25.11 -7.48
CA VAL A 190 7.28 -24.23 -7.70
C VAL A 190 7.37 -23.08 -6.68
N ASN A 191 6.79 -23.25 -5.48
CA ASN A 191 6.95 -22.30 -4.36
C ASN A 191 7.65 -22.89 -3.12
N GLN A 192 8.31 -24.05 -3.24
CA GLN A 192 9.12 -24.64 -2.15
C GLN A 192 10.64 -24.52 -2.38
N ALA A 193 11.11 -23.41 -2.95
CA ALA A 193 12.54 -23.13 -3.06
C ALA A 193 12.99 -21.91 -2.23
N PHE A 194 12.47 -21.76 -1.01
CA PHE A 194 13.17 -21.03 0.06
C PHE A 194 12.88 -21.72 1.40
N PRO A 195 13.87 -22.42 2.00
CA PRO A 195 13.66 -23.00 3.31
C PRO A 195 13.54 -21.89 4.37
N PRO A 196 12.73 -22.08 5.43
CA PRO A 196 12.71 -21.15 6.55
C PRO A 196 14.09 -21.14 7.21
N LYS A 197 14.69 -19.95 7.38
CA LYS A 197 15.90 -19.82 8.21
C LYS A 197 15.56 -20.29 9.62
N GLN A 198 16.17 -21.41 10.01
CA GLN A 198 16.15 -21.90 11.38
C GLN A 198 16.73 -20.85 12.32
N SER A 199 16.02 -20.65 13.43
CA SER A 199 16.50 -19.99 14.63
C SER A 199 17.78 -20.68 15.13
N GLN A 200 18.92 -19.99 15.04
CA GLN A 200 20.07 -20.29 15.87
C GLN A 200 20.24 -19.18 16.91
N ASN A 201 20.05 -19.57 18.17
CA ASN A 201 20.56 -18.85 19.33
C ASN A 201 22.07 -18.66 19.20
N GLY A 202 22.55 -17.43 19.41
CA GLY A 202 23.96 -17.18 19.71
C GLY A 202 24.58 -16.00 18.96
N SER A 203 24.18 -14.77 19.28
CA SER A 203 25.07 -13.61 19.16
C SER A 203 24.55 -12.42 19.99
N LYS A 204 25.15 -12.29 21.16
CA LYS A 204 25.51 -11.04 21.85
C LYS A 204 24.72 -9.79 21.43
N LEU A 205 23.71 -9.46 22.23
CA LEU A 205 23.03 -8.17 22.25
C LEU A 205 24.04 -7.08 22.62
N ILE A 206 24.49 -6.27 21.66
CA ILE A 206 25.15 -4.99 21.96
C ILE A 206 24.04 -3.95 22.07
N ARG A 207 23.68 -3.60 23.31
CA ARG A 207 22.93 -2.37 23.61
C ARG A 207 23.87 -1.19 23.36
N MET A 208 23.52 -0.32 22.43
CA MET A 208 24.13 0.99 22.25
C MET A 208 23.36 2.04 23.04
N GLU A 209 23.21 1.87 24.36
CA GLU A 209 22.78 2.95 25.28
C GLU A 209 23.37 2.70 26.67
N ASP A 210 24.70 2.69 26.76
CA ASP A 210 25.44 3.14 27.95
C ASP A 210 26.47 4.17 27.44
N VAL A 211 25.97 5.29 26.92
CA VAL A 211 26.77 6.50 26.75
C VAL A 211 26.59 7.31 28.03
N ASN A 212 27.53 7.10 28.94
CA ASN A 212 27.72 7.89 30.15
C ASN A 212 28.13 9.32 29.72
N VAL A 213 27.15 10.22 29.58
CA VAL A 213 27.41 11.65 29.45
C VAL A 213 27.69 12.17 30.86
N ASN A 214 28.98 12.36 31.13
CA ASN A 214 29.49 13.01 32.32
C ASN A 214 29.22 14.52 32.19
N GLU A 215 28.04 14.99 32.61
CA GLU A 215 27.78 16.42 32.76
C GLU A 215 28.25 16.92 34.13
N ASN A 216 29.51 17.35 34.17
CA ASN A 216 29.94 18.40 35.10
C ASN A 216 29.46 19.75 34.55
N THR A 217 28.44 20.36 35.14
CA THR A 217 28.32 21.82 35.18
C THR A 217 27.79 22.31 36.53
N PRO A 218 28.31 23.45 37.05
CA PRO A 218 28.00 23.97 38.38
C PRO A 218 26.73 24.82 38.39
N THR A 219 25.92 24.68 39.44
CA THR A 219 24.82 25.59 39.75
C THR A 219 25.31 26.94 40.29
N PRO A 220 24.76 28.09 39.85
CA PRO A 220 24.97 29.36 40.51
C PRO A 220 23.99 29.52 41.67
N ARG A 221 24.51 30.07 42.77
CA ARG A 221 23.78 30.41 44.00
C ARG A 221 22.60 31.36 43.71
N ARG A 222 21.46 31.09 44.36
CA ARG A 222 20.77 32.03 45.24
C ARG A 222 20.15 31.26 46.40
#